data_AF-A0A7Z8QYA7-F1
#
_entry.id   AF-A0A7Z8QYA7-F1
#
_cell.length_a   1.000
_cell.length_b   1.000
_cell.length_c   1.000
_cell.angle_alpha   90.00
_cell.angle_beta   90.00
_cell.angle_gamma   90.00
#
_symmetry.space_group_name_H-M   'P 1'
#
loop_
_entity.id
_entity.type
_entity.pdbx_description
1 polymer ?
#
loop_
_entity_poly.entity_id
_entity_poly.type
_entity_poly.pdbx_seq_one_letter_code
_entity_poly.pdbx_strand_id
1 'polypeptide(L)'
;VLGTLRLALGADFDRLQELANEHRTLRMMLGHGIFDDKNYRLQTLRDNLKLFTPDIMDRINTEVICSGYQLLNLDVSASIKGRCDSFVLKTDVHFPTDINLLYDAMSALFRQCVHWRQDYHLPDWRQHKHNLAQFKQQYRRIQRLRHSTSKDEKKKLAQADLICKAHQIYIDLAQKYLNLITQSYELLIGKYQLPKVLLLDMQTFLQHGDRQVDQIRRRVIEGETIPHDEKVFSLFQPHTEWISKGKAGVPVELGIRVCIMEDYHG
;
A
#
# COMPACT_ATOMS: atom_id res chain seq x y z
N VAL A 1 -13.30 -19.94 7.59
CA VAL A 1 -12.49 -20.91 6.81
C VAL A 1 -11.76 -20.24 5.65
N LEU A 2 -12.41 -19.89 4.53
CA LEU A 2 -11.70 -19.36 3.34
C LEU A 2 -10.96 -18.03 3.59
N GLY A 3 -11.49 -17.14 4.43
CA GLY A 3 -10.81 -15.89 4.80
C GLY A 3 -9.50 -16.15 5.56
N THR A 4 -9.55 -17.02 6.56
CA THR A 4 -8.39 -17.48 7.33
C THR A 4 -7.37 -18.19 6.44
N LEU A 5 -7.82 -19.09 5.56
CA LEU A 5 -6.96 -19.82 4.63
C LEU A 5 -6.23 -18.88 3.66
N ARG A 6 -6.93 -17.88 3.14
CA ARG A 6 -6.37 -16.85 2.26
C ARG A 6 -5.23 -16.10 2.96
N LEU A 7 -5.45 -15.67 4.21
CA LEU A 7 -4.45 -14.96 5.00
C LEU A 7 -3.26 -15.85 5.35
N ALA A 8 -3.51 -17.06 5.86
CA ALA A 8 -2.47 -17.97 6.30
C ALA A 8 -1.56 -18.46 5.16
N LEU A 9 -2.13 -18.68 3.97
CA LEU A 9 -1.38 -19.14 2.79
C LEU A 9 -0.84 -17.99 1.92
N GLY A 10 -1.14 -16.73 2.25
CA GLY A 10 -0.84 -15.58 1.38
C GLY A 10 -1.44 -15.74 -0.03
N ALA A 11 -2.61 -16.38 -0.15
CA ALA A 11 -3.22 -16.69 -1.44
C ALA A 11 -3.95 -15.46 -2.02
N ASP A 12 -3.82 -15.25 -3.32
CA ASP A 12 -4.71 -14.34 -4.05
C ASP A 12 -6.10 -14.98 -4.24
N PHE A 13 -7.05 -14.20 -4.78
CA PHE A 13 -8.42 -14.70 -4.95
C PHE A 13 -8.54 -15.82 -5.98
N ASP A 14 -7.64 -15.87 -6.96
CA ASP A 14 -7.65 -16.88 -8.02
C ASP A 14 -7.17 -18.22 -7.45
N ARG A 15 -6.04 -18.22 -6.73
CA ARG A 15 -5.54 -19.39 -5.99
C ARG A 15 -6.51 -19.85 -4.91
N LEU A 16 -7.15 -18.91 -4.21
CA LEU A 16 -8.15 -19.27 -3.20
C LEU A 16 -9.38 -19.92 -3.83
N GLN A 17 -9.82 -19.46 -5.01
CA GLN A 17 -10.94 -20.05 -5.72
C GLN A 17 -10.64 -21.48 -6.15
N GLU A 18 -9.44 -21.72 -6.71
CA GLU A 18 -8.97 -23.05 -7.06
C GLU A 18 -9.00 -23.97 -5.83
N LEU A 19 -8.38 -23.56 -4.72
CA LEU A 19 -8.38 -24.33 -3.48
C LEU A 19 -9.80 -24.63 -2.98
N ALA A 20 -10.68 -23.63 -2.96
CA ALA A 20 -12.06 -23.79 -2.51
C ALA A 20 -12.86 -24.78 -3.35
N ASN A 21 -12.58 -24.87 -4.66
CA ASN A 21 -13.34 -25.70 -5.60
C ASN A 21 -12.75 -27.09 -5.81
N GLU A 22 -11.43 -27.27 -5.68
CA GLU A 22 -10.75 -28.51 -6.05
C GLU A 22 -10.17 -29.27 -4.84
N HIS A 23 -9.87 -28.57 -3.74
CA HIS A 23 -9.22 -29.21 -2.59
C HIS A 23 -10.23 -29.97 -1.72
N ARG A 24 -10.31 -31.29 -1.89
CA ARG A 24 -11.30 -32.17 -1.23
C ARG A 24 -11.43 -31.95 0.28
N THR A 25 -10.34 -31.89 1.03
CA THR A 25 -10.38 -31.66 2.49
C THR A 25 -10.98 -30.30 2.84
N LEU A 26 -10.66 -29.27 2.05
CA LEU A 26 -11.16 -27.93 2.28
C LEU A 26 -12.65 -27.86 1.96
N ARG A 27 -13.09 -28.50 0.89
CA ARG A 27 -14.53 -28.62 0.57
C ARG A 27 -15.31 -29.29 1.70
N MET A 28 -14.78 -30.37 2.28
CA MET A 28 -15.39 -30.99 3.45
C MET A 28 -15.47 -30.04 4.65
N MET A 29 -14.43 -29.24 4.91
CA MET A 29 -14.44 -28.20 5.95
C MET A 29 -15.46 -27.09 5.69
N LEU A 30 -15.81 -26.84 4.42
CA LEU A 30 -16.83 -25.86 4.02
C LEU A 30 -18.26 -26.45 4.06
N GLY A 31 -18.41 -27.72 4.45
CA GLY A 31 -19.69 -28.41 4.52
C GLY A 31 -20.17 -29.03 3.21
N HIS A 32 -19.29 -29.12 2.20
CA HIS A 32 -19.60 -29.81 0.95
C HIS A 32 -19.34 -31.32 1.06
N GLY A 33 -20.30 -32.11 0.57
CA GLY A 33 -20.14 -33.55 0.43
C GLY A 33 -19.15 -33.93 -0.68
N ILE A 34 -18.70 -35.19 -0.68
CA ILE A 34 -17.73 -35.72 -1.67
C ILE A 34 -18.27 -35.63 -3.12
N PHE A 35 -19.59 -35.65 -3.29
CA PHE A 35 -20.27 -35.60 -4.58
C PHE A 35 -21.01 -34.27 -4.82
N ASP A 36 -20.67 -33.23 -4.07
CA ASP A 36 -21.30 -31.91 -4.25
C ASP A 36 -20.60 -31.15 -5.38
N ASP A 37 -21.33 -30.85 -6.45
CA ASP A 37 -20.84 -30.16 -7.65
C ASP A 37 -20.89 -28.62 -7.54
N LYS A 38 -21.27 -28.06 -6.39
CA LYS A 38 -21.31 -26.60 -6.20
C LYS A 38 -19.92 -25.99 -6.26
N ASN A 39 -19.74 -24.98 -7.10
CA ASN A 39 -18.49 -24.25 -7.20
C ASN A 39 -18.66 -22.78 -6.80
N TYR A 40 -17.67 -22.27 -6.07
CA TYR A 40 -17.57 -20.86 -5.71
C TYR A 40 -17.04 -20.07 -6.91
N ARG A 41 -17.78 -19.02 -7.28
CA ARG A 41 -17.34 -18.05 -8.29
C ARG A 41 -16.36 -17.05 -7.67
N LEU A 42 -15.39 -16.62 -8.45
CA LEU A 42 -14.36 -15.66 -8.02
C LEU A 42 -14.97 -14.40 -7.42
N GLN A 43 -15.99 -13.85 -8.08
CA GLN A 43 -16.68 -12.64 -7.63
C GLN A 43 -17.34 -12.86 -6.27
N THR A 44 -17.99 -14.00 -6.05
CA THR A 44 -18.59 -14.36 -4.76
C THR A 44 -17.55 -14.39 -3.64
N LEU A 45 -16.36 -14.95 -3.90
CA LEU A 45 -15.27 -14.94 -2.93
C LEU A 45 -14.77 -13.51 -2.65
N ARG A 46 -14.61 -12.71 -3.70
CA ARG A 46 -14.19 -11.30 -3.58
C ARG A 46 -15.17 -10.46 -2.79
N ASP A 47 -16.47 -10.71 -2.92
CA ASP A 47 -17.50 -9.91 -2.27
C ASP A 47 -17.68 -10.30 -0.79
N ASN A 48 -17.51 -11.59 -0.46
CA ASN A 48 -17.77 -12.09 0.90
C ASN A 48 -16.52 -12.11 1.80
N LEU A 49 -15.32 -12.29 1.24
CA LEU A 49 -14.09 -12.42 2.03
C LEU A 49 -13.40 -11.09 2.34
N LYS A 50 -13.86 -9.99 1.74
CA LYS A 50 -13.40 -8.63 2.08
C LYS A 50 -13.91 -8.14 3.44
N LEU A 51 -14.82 -8.88 4.08
CA LEU A 51 -15.58 -8.45 5.25
C LEU A 51 -15.06 -8.99 6.59
N PHE A 52 -13.82 -9.48 6.69
CA PHE A 52 -13.23 -9.77 8.00
C PHE A 52 -13.00 -8.45 8.75
N THR A 53 -14.04 -7.97 9.44
CA THR A 53 -13.96 -6.81 10.32
C THR A 53 -13.20 -7.19 11.58
N PRO A 54 -12.65 -6.19 12.30
CA PRO A 54 -12.13 -6.41 13.65
C PRO A 54 -13.13 -7.20 14.53
N ASP A 55 -14.42 -6.88 14.46
CA ASP A 55 -15.46 -7.56 15.23
C ASP A 55 -15.60 -9.05 14.87
N ILE A 56 -15.55 -9.39 13.58
CA ILE A 56 -15.62 -10.80 13.14
C ILE A 56 -14.36 -11.54 13.57
N MET A 57 -13.20 -10.91 13.47
CA MET A 57 -11.94 -11.49 13.92
C MET A 57 -11.95 -11.75 15.43
N ASP A 58 -12.47 -10.80 16.21
CA ASP A 58 -12.55 -10.90 17.67
C ASP A 58 -13.52 -11.98 18.13
N ARG A 59 -14.66 -12.11 17.44
CA ARG A 59 -15.60 -13.22 17.64
C ARG A 59 -14.96 -14.58 17.34
N ILE A 60 -14.22 -14.70 16.24
CA ILE A 60 -13.52 -15.95 15.90
C ILE A 60 -12.46 -16.26 16.93
N ASN A 61 -11.67 -15.26 17.35
CA ASN A 61 -10.66 -15.43 18.39
C ASN A 61 -11.29 -15.95 19.70
N THR A 62 -12.39 -15.33 20.13
CA THR A 62 -13.14 -15.74 21.32
C THR A 62 -13.63 -17.18 21.19
N GLU A 63 -14.25 -17.55 20.07
CA GLU A 63 -14.80 -18.90 19.86
C GLU A 63 -13.70 -19.97 19.84
N VAL A 64 -12.55 -19.68 19.23
CA VAL A 64 -11.39 -20.58 19.19
C VAL A 64 -10.85 -20.82 20.60
N ILE A 65 -10.69 -19.76 21.40
CA ILE A 65 -10.23 -19.87 22.80
C ILE A 65 -11.23 -20.68 23.63
N CYS A 66 -12.53 -20.34 23.55
CA CYS A 66 -13.59 -21.06 24.27
C CYS A 66 -13.61 -22.55 23.91
N SER A 67 -13.51 -22.87 22.61
CA SER A 67 -13.47 -24.26 22.13
C SER A 67 -12.23 -25.00 22.63
N GLY A 68 -11.06 -24.36 22.63
CA GLY A 68 -9.82 -24.94 23.16
C GLY A 68 -9.92 -25.24 24.66
N TYR A 69 -10.49 -24.32 25.44
CA TYR A 69 -10.68 -24.50 26.88
C TYR A 69 -11.69 -25.61 27.17
N GLN A 70 -12.79 -25.67 26.43
CA GLN A 70 -13.76 -26.77 26.54
C GLN A 70 -13.12 -28.13 26.21
N LEU A 71 -12.30 -28.20 25.16
CA LEU A 71 -11.60 -29.42 24.76
C LEU A 71 -10.64 -29.92 25.87
N LEU A 72 -9.99 -29.00 26.57
CA LEU A 72 -9.07 -29.28 27.66
C LEU A 72 -9.76 -29.43 29.03
N ASN A 73 -11.09 -29.33 29.09
CA ASN A 73 -11.89 -29.31 30.33
C ASN A 73 -11.44 -28.20 31.32
N LEU A 74 -11.07 -27.03 30.78
CA LEU A 74 -10.67 -25.85 31.55
C LEU A 74 -11.86 -24.90 31.76
N ASP A 75 -11.79 -24.11 32.83
CA ASP A 75 -12.78 -23.07 33.10
C ASP A 75 -12.56 -21.87 32.17
N VAL A 76 -13.51 -21.64 31.27
CA VAL A 76 -13.51 -20.52 30.31
C VAL A 76 -13.59 -19.16 31.01
N SER A 77 -14.10 -19.11 32.24
CA SER A 77 -14.20 -17.89 33.04
C SER A 77 -12.93 -17.56 33.84
N ALA A 78 -11.95 -18.47 33.85
CA ALA A 78 -10.68 -18.25 34.53
C ALA A 78 -9.80 -17.23 33.79
N SER A 79 -8.90 -16.58 34.54
CA SER A 79 -7.92 -15.67 33.95
C SER A 79 -6.96 -16.40 33.01
N ILE A 80 -6.91 -15.98 31.75
CA ILE A 80 -5.98 -16.53 30.75
C ILE A 80 -4.56 -16.09 31.10
N LYS A 81 -3.63 -17.05 31.21
CA LYS A 81 -2.22 -16.79 31.45
C LYS A 81 -1.45 -17.19 30.21
N GLY A 82 -0.91 -16.21 29.51
CA GLY A 82 -0.20 -16.44 28.25
C GLY A 82 1.12 -15.70 28.16
N ARG A 83 1.88 -16.05 27.13
CA ARG A 83 3.04 -15.27 26.68
C ARG A 83 2.60 -14.37 25.52
N CYS A 84 3.06 -13.11 25.48
CA CYS A 84 2.89 -12.25 24.31
C CYS A 84 4.23 -12.07 23.61
N ASP A 85 4.22 -12.27 22.30
CA ASP A 85 5.31 -11.89 21.42
C ASP A 85 4.86 -10.73 20.53
N SER A 86 5.65 -9.65 20.53
CA SER A 86 5.42 -8.51 19.64
C SER A 86 6.30 -8.59 18.39
N PHE A 87 5.69 -8.61 17.21
CA PHE A 87 6.38 -8.57 15.93
C PHE A 87 5.85 -7.44 15.06
N VAL A 88 6.49 -7.21 13.91
CA VAL A 88 5.99 -6.30 12.89
C VAL A 88 5.53 -7.17 11.75
N LEU A 89 4.24 -7.11 11.43
CA LEU A 89 3.72 -7.70 10.21
C LEU A 89 4.13 -6.80 9.06
N LYS A 90 5.17 -7.22 8.32
CA LYS A 90 5.72 -6.42 7.23
C LYS A 90 4.69 -6.23 6.14
N THR A 91 4.51 -4.98 5.75
CA THR A 91 3.74 -4.59 4.57
C THR A 91 4.58 -4.79 3.32
N ASP A 92 3.94 -5.17 2.21
CA ASP A 92 4.64 -5.32 0.93
C ASP A 92 4.87 -3.95 0.29
N VAL A 93 5.90 -3.27 0.80
CA VAL A 93 6.27 -1.90 0.41
C VAL A 93 7.77 -1.82 0.23
N HIS A 94 8.20 -1.03 -0.75
CA HIS A 94 9.60 -0.65 -0.86
C HIS A 94 9.91 0.50 0.09
N PHE A 95 11.20 0.77 0.31
CA PHE A 95 11.61 1.85 1.19
C PHE A 95 11.09 3.22 0.71
N PRO A 96 10.29 3.93 1.52
CA PRO A 96 9.63 5.16 1.09
C PRO A 96 10.62 6.32 1.08
N THR A 97 10.87 6.85 -0.11
CA THR A 97 11.52 8.15 -0.28
C THR A 97 10.54 9.07 -0.98
N ASP A 98 10.60 10.36 -0.71
CA ASP A 98 9.64 11.32 -1.28
C ASP A 98 9.64 11.25 -2.83
N ILE A 99 10.82 11.04 -3.44
CA ILE A 99 10.95 10.86 -4.90
C ILE A 99 10.32 9.55 -5.41
N ASN A 100 10.39 8.45 -4.66
CA ASN A 100 9.76 7.20 -5.06
C ASN A 100 8.24 7.29 -4.89
N LEU A 101 7.77 7.89 -3.79
CA LEU A 101 6.34 8.11 -3.55
C LEU A 101 5.73 9.04 -4.60
N LEU A 102 6.43 10.10 -5.00
CA LEU A 102 6.00 10.94 -6.11
C LEU A 102 5.92 10.13 -7.42
N TYR A 103 6.94 9.32 -7.71
CA TYR A 103 6.92 8.46 -8.90
C TYR A 103 5.75 7.47 -8.92
N ASP A 104 5.44 6.87 -7.78
CA ASP A 104 4.30 5.97 -7.61
C ASP A 104 2.97 6.69 -7.85
N ALA A 105 2.80 7.87 -7.25
CA ALA A 105 1.59 8.68 -7.42
C ALA A 105 1.37 9.03 -8.89
N MET A 106 2.41 9.55 -9.55
CA MET A 106 2.34 9.92 -10.96
C MET A 106 2.08 8.72 -11.85
N SER A 107 2.70 7.57 -11.58
CA SER A 107 2.47 6.34 -12.34
C SER A 107 1.05 5.80 -12.18
N ALA A 108 0.43 5.95 -11.00
CA ALA A 108 -0.97 5.61 -10.78
C ALA A 108 -1.91 6.56 -11.56
N LEU A 109 -1.68 7.87 -11.47
CA LEU A 109 -2.49 8.87 -12.18
C LEU A 109 -2.40 8.71 -13.71
N PHE A 110 -1.21 8.51 -14.26
CA PHE A 110 -1.04 8.25 -15.69
C PHE A 110 -1.84 7.03 -16.15
N ARG A 111 -1.83 5.94 -15.37
CA ARG A 111 -2.61 4.74 -15.69
C ARG A 111 -4.12 5.02 -15.67
N GLN A 112 -4.59 5.76 -14.68
CA GLN A 112 -6.01 6.13 -14.58
C GLN A 112 -6.44 7.03 -15.74
N CYS A 113 -5.68 8.06 -16.10
CA CYS A 113 -6.01 8.91 -17.26
C CYS A 113 -6.02 8.13 -18.57
N VAL A 114 -5.08 7.20 -18.76
CA VAL A 114 -5.05 6.34 -19.95
C VAL A 114 -6.24 5.38 -19.99
N HIS A 115 -6.67 4.87 -18.84
CA HIS A 115 -7.87 4.05 -18.72
C HIS A 115 -9.12 4.85 -19.09
N TRP A 116 -9.37 6.00 -18.45
CA TRP A 116 -10.53 6.85 -18.73
C TRP A 116 -10.57 7.37 -20.16
N ARG A 117 -9.40 7.54 -20.80
CA ARG A 117 -9.33 7.93 -22.21
C ARG A 117 -9.97 6.92 -23.17
N GLN A 118 -10.06 5.65 -22.78
CA GLN A 118 -10.65 4.60 -23.62
C GLN A 118 -12.13 4.89 -23.89
N ASP A 119 -12.83 5.43 -22.88
CA ASP A 119 -14.26 5.69 -22.93
C ASP A 119 -14.59 7.18 -23.15
N TYR A 120 -13.68 8.08 -22.75
CA TYR A 120 -13.88 9.53 -22.79
C TYR A 120 -12.77 10.25 -23.56
N HIS A 121 -13.14 11.30 -24.29
CA HIS A 121 -12.14 12.09 -25.03
C HIS A 121 -11.35 13.01 -24.09
N LEU A 122 -10.20 12.50 -23.62
CA LEU A 122 -9.22 13.27 -22.84
C LEU A 122 -8.06 13.74 -23.74
N PRO A 123 -7.86 15.06 -23.92
CA PRO A 123 -6.80 15.61 -24.76
C PRO A 123 -5.39 15.34 -24.18
N ASP A 124 -4.35 15.47 -25.02
CA ASP A 124 -2.92 15.43 -24.62
C ASP A 124 -2.35 14.13 -24.03
N TRP A 125 -3.14 13.06 -23.97
CA TRP A 125 -2.69 11.74 -23.52
C TRP A 125 -2.09 10.86 -24.64
N ARG A 126 -1.97 11.37 -25.87
CA ARG A 126 -1.39 10.61 -27.01
C ARG A 126 0.04 10.15 -26.74
N GLN A 127 0.84 11.00 -26.12
CA GLN A 127 2.26 10.74 -25.82
C GLN A 127 2.49 10.26 -24.37
N HIS A 128 1.47 9.76 -23.67
CA HIS A 128 1.58 9.35 -22.25
C HIS A 128 2.76 8.41 -21.96
N LYS A 129 3.05 7.45 -22.87
CA LYS A 129 4.19 6.52 -22.70
C LYS A 129 5.53 7.26 -22.70
N HIS A 130 5.68 8.23 -23.60
CA HIS A 130 6.89 9.05 -23.69
C HIS A 130 7.04 9.95 -22.47
N ASN A 131 5.95 10.62 -22.06
CA ASN A 131 5.92 11.48 -20.89
C ASN A 131 6.29 10.72 -19.60
N LEU A 132 5.70 9.53 -19.39
CA LEU A 132 6.02 8.68 -18.24
C LEU A 132 7.47 8.19 -18.29
N ALA A 133 8.00 7.85 -19.47
CA ALA A 133 9.40 7.47 -19.64
C ALA A 133 10.36 8.62 -19.32
N GLN A 134 10.07 9.84 -19.77
CA GLN A 134 10.84 11.04 -19.42
C GLN A 134 10.82 11.28 -17.90
N PHE A 135 9.64 11.18 -17.28
CA PHE A 135 9.52 11.32 -15.83
C PHE A 135 10.35 10.27 -15.06
N LYS A 136 10.27 9.01 -15.51
CA LYS A 136 11.08 7.90 -14.97
C LYS A 136 12.58 8.14 -15.15
N GLN A 137 13.00 8.79 -16.22
CA GLN A 137 14.41 9.13 -16.45
C GLN A 137 14.92 10.15 -15.43
N GLN A 138 14.14 11.20 -15.13
CA GLN A 138 14.49 12.17 -14.09
C GLN A 138 14.55 11.53 -12.70
N TYR A 139 13.56 10.70 -12.38
CA TYR A 139 13.55 9.90 -11.16
C TYR A 139 14.82 9.05 -11.01
N ARG A 140 15.20 8.28 -12.05
CA ARG A 140 16.43 7.46 -12.05
C ARG A 140 17.70 8.29 -11.93
N ARG A 141 17.72 9.50 -12.51
CA ARG A 141 18.85 10.43 -12.38
C ARG A 141 19.04 10.82 -10.91
N ILE A 142 17.96 11.22 -10.24
CA ILE A 142 18.01 11.62 -8.83
C ILE A 142 18.43 10.44 -7.94
N GLN A 143 17.89 9.25 -8.17
CA GLN A 143 18.24 8.06 -7.38
C GLN A 143 19.74 7.72 -7.39
N ARG A 144 20.46 8.10 -8.46
CA ARG A 144 21.91 7.88 -8.58
C ARG A 144 22.75 9.01 -7.99
N LEU A 145 22.14 10.18 -7.75
CA LEU A 145 22.85 11.27 -7.11
C LEU A 145 23.17 10.90 -5.66
N ARG A 146 24.37 11.26 -5.24
CA ARG A 146 24.88 11.06 -3.89
C ARG A 146 25.49 12.35 -3.41
N HIS A 147 25.40 12.61 -2.11
CA HIS A 147 26.13 13.68 -1.48
C HIS A 147 27.64 13.44 -1.60
N SER A 148 28.40 14.53 -1.72
CA SER A 148 29.86 14.47 -1.80
C SER A 148 30.43 14.13 -0.42
N THR A 149 31.36 13.18 -0.37
CA THR A 149 32.15 12.83 0.83
C THR A 149 33.50 13.56 0.88
N SER A 150 33.77 14.43 -0.09
CA SER A 150 35.02 15.21 -0.18
C SER A 150 35.19 16.13 1.04
N LYS A 151 36.43 16.35 1.49
CA LYS A 151 36.75 17.35 2.52
C LYS A 151 36.70 18.79 2.00
N ASP A 152 36.72 18.97 0.68
CA ASP A 152 36.66 20.27 0.02
C ASP A 152 35.22 20.82 0.00
N GLU A 153 35.01 21.93 0.71
CA GLU A 153 33.71 22.60 0.83
C GLU A 153 33.16 23.09 -0.52
N LYS A 154 34.01 23.54 -1.45
CA LYS A 154 33.52 23.98 -2.78
C LYS A 154 32.90 22.82 -3.56
N LYS A 155 33.50 21.63 -3.47
CA LYS A 155 32.97 20.41 -4.10
C LYS A 155 31.70 19.93 -3.44
N LYS A 156 31.56 20.09 -2.12
CA LYS A 156 30.31 19.77 -1.41
C LYS A 156 29.16 20.69 -1.84
N LEU A 157 29.41 21.99 -1.87
CA LEU A 157 28.42 23.00 -2.28
C LEU A 157 27.98 22.79 -3.73
N ALA A 158 28.93 22.62 -4.66
CA ALA A 158 28.60 22.37 -6.06
C ALA A 158 27.77 21.08 -6.24
N GLN A 159 28.05 20.03 -5.46
CA GLN A 159 27.27 18.79 -5.50
C GLN A 159 25.87 18.98 -4.88
N ALA A 160 25.74 19.75 -3.81
CA ALA A 160 24.45 20.08 -3.22
C ALA A 160 23.58 20.87 -4.21
N ASP A 161 24.15 21.86 -4.89
CA ASP A 161 23.45 22.62 -5.94
C ASP A 161 22.97 21.74 -7.10
N LEU A 162 23.79 20.76 -7.52
CA LEU A 162 23.39 19.80 -8.55
C LEU A 162 22.22 18.93 -8.09
N ILE A 163 22.21 18.51 -6.82
CA ILE A 163 21.10 17.76 -6.22
C ILE A 163 19.84 18.62 -6.18
N CYS A 164 19.91 19.85 -5.68
CA CYS A 164 18.77 20.76 -5.63
C CYS A 164 18.20 21.03 -7.03
N LYS A 165 19.05 21.33 -8.01
CA LYS A 165 18.63 21.54 -9.41
C LYS A 165 17.97 20.31 -10.02
N ALA A 166 18.49 19.11 -9.74
CA ALA A 166 17.89 17.87 -10.24
C ALA A 166 16.50 17.63 -9.64
N HIS A 167 16.33 17.89 -8.34
CA HIS A 167 15.03 17.79 -7.68
C HIS A 167 14.05 18.86 -8.19
N GLN A 168 14.50 20.11 -8.39
CA GLN A 168 13.68 21.17 -8.97
C GLN A 168 13.12 20.77 -10.34
N ILE A 169 13.98 20.30 -11.26
CA ILE A 169 13.55 19.82 -12.59
C ILE A 169 12.51 18.70 -12.47
N TYR A 170 12.66 17.82 -11.50
CA TYR A 170 11.75 16.69 -11.28
C TYR A 170 10.39 17.14 -10.74
N ILE A 171 10.35 18.02 -9.75
CA ILE A 171 9.09 18.54 -9.21
C ILE A 171 8.38 19.47 -10.20
N ASP A 172 9.11 20.28 -10.99
CA ASP A 172 8.53 21.12 -12.04
C ASP A 172 7.84 20.27 -13.10
N LEU A 173 8.50 19.18 -13.51
CA LEU A 173 7.93 18.22 -14.45
C LEU A 173 6.72 17.49 -13.86
N ALA A 174 6.76 17.14 -12.57
CA ALA A 174 5.62 16.56 -11.87
C ALA A 174 4.44 17.53 -11.84
N GLN A 175 4.66 18.80 -11.47
CA GLN A 175 3.63 19.83 -11.41
C GLN A 175 2.98 20.07 -12.77
N LYS A 176 3.77 20.12 -13.84
CA LYS A 176 3.25 20.21 -15.22
C LYS A 176 2.27 19.08 -15.51
N TYR A 177 2.61 17.85 -15.15
CA TYR A 177 1.75 16.70 -15.39
C TYR A 177 0.55 16.64 -14.44
N LEU A 178 0.71 17.03 -13.18
CA LEU A 178 -0.39 17.14 -12.22
C LEU A 178 -1.44 18.13 -12.74
N ASN A 179 -1.03 19.29 -13.26
CA ASN A 179 -1.95 20.25 -13.86
C ASN A 179 -2.73 19.64 -15.05
N LEU A 180 -2.07 18.86 -15.91
CA LEU A 180 -2.72 18.16 -17.02
C LEU A 180 -3.73 17.09 -16.53
N ILE A 181 -3.37 16.37 -15.47
CA ILE A 181 -4.23 15.36 -14.85
C ILE A 181 -5.45 16.03 -14.20
N THR A 182 -5.25 17.16 -13.52
CA THR A 182 -6.33 17.97 -12.93
C THR A 182 -7.31 18.45 -13.99
N GLN A 183 -6.83 18.97 -15.13
CA GLN A 183 -7.69 19.33 -16.26
C GLN A 183 -8.49 18.14 -16.78
N SER A 184 -7.86 16.96 -16.84
CA SER A 184 -8.55 15.73 -17.25
C SER A 184 -9.63 15.32 -16.24
N TYR A 185 -9.34 15.42 -14.95
CA TYR A 185 -10.28 15.18 -13.85
C TYR A 185 -11.47 16.15 -13.89
N GLU A 186 -11.22 17.44 -14.14
CA GLU A 186 -12.25 18.46 -14.28
C GLU A 186 -13.16 18.21 -15.49
N LEU A 187 -12.60 17.74 -16.62
CA LEU A 187 -13.40 17.33 -17.78
C LEU A 187 -14.29 16.13 -17.47
N LEU A 188 -13.77 15.14 -16.75
CA LEU A 188 -14.52 13.94 -16.33
C LEU A 188 -15.73 14.31 -15.46
N ILE A 189 -15.57 15.25 -14.53
CA ILE A 189 -16.66 15.70 -13.65
C ILE A 189 -17.59 16.67 -14.36
N GLY A 190 -17.06 17.67 -15.06
CA GLY A 190 -17.85 18.76 -15.62
C GLY A 190 -18.55 18.36 -16.92
N LYS A 191 -17.76 17.98 -17.92
CA LYS A 191 -18.28 17.67 -19.26
C LYS A 191 -18.94 16.30 -19.32
N TYR A 192 -18.30 15.29 -18.73
CA TYR A 192 -18.78 13.91 -18.78
C TYR A 192 -19.66 13.52 -17.59
N GLN A 193 -19.81 14.39 -16.60
CA GLN A 193 -20.71 14.24 -15.45
C GLN A 193 -20.51 12.91 -14.70
N LEU A 194 -19.27 12.42 -14.63
CA LEU A 194 -18.98 11.20 -13.91
C LEU A 194 -19.23 11.37 -12.40
N PRO A 195 -19.88 10.39 -11.74
CA PRO A 195 -20.00 10.38 -10.30
C PRO A 195 -18.62 10.44 -9.62
N LYS A 196 -18.44 11.38 -8.68
CA LYS A 196 -17.17 11.57 -7.95
C LYS A 196 -16.66 10.29 -7.28
N VAL A 197 -17.57 9.40 -6.87
CA VAL A 197 -17.21 8.11 -6.25
C VAL A 197 -16.35 7.23 -7.17
N LEU A 198 -16.54 7.32 -8.49
CA LEU A 198 -15.73 6.58 -9.48
C LEU A 198 -14.33 7.20 -9.67
N LEU A 199 -14.15 8.45 -9.23
CA LEU A 199 -12.91 9.20 -9.36
C LEU A 199 -12.18 9.40 -8.02
N LEU A 200 -12.65 8.74 -6.96
CA LEU A 200 -12.10 8.90 -5.61
C LEU A 200 -10.61 8.53 -5.57
N ASP A 201 -10.21 7.45 -6.24
CA ASP A 201 -8.80 7.06 -6.33
C ASP A 201 -7.98 8.14 -7.03
N MET A 202 -8.49 8.70 -8.14
CA MET A 202 -7.80 9.76 -8.88
C MET A 202 -7.63 11.02 -8.04
N GLN A 203 -8.67 11.43 -7.33
CA GLN A 203 -8.60 12.55 -6.39
C GLN A 203 -7.58 12.29 -5.27
N THR A 204 -7.57 11.09 -4.70
CA THR A 204 -6.65 10.69 -3.64
C THR A 204 -5.19 10.74 -4.13
N PHE A 205 -4.92 10.21 -5.32
CA PHE A 205 -3.57 10.21 -5.89
C PHE A 205 -3.11 11.60 -6.34
N LEU A 206 -4.01 12.50 -6.74
CA LEU A 206 -3.69 13.91 -6.99
C LEU A 206 -3.17 14.57 -5.70
N GLN A 207 -3.91 14.41 -4.59
CA GLN A 207 -3.48 14.92 -3.28
C GLN A 207 -2.13 14.32 -2.84
N HIS A 208 -1.90 13.04 -3.10
CA HIS A 208 -0.59 12.42 -2.84
C HIS A 208 0.51 13.04 -3.71
N GLY A 209 0.27 13.26 -4.99
CA GLY A 209 1.21 13.91 -5.89
C GLY A 209 1.59 15.31 -5.41
N ASP A 210 0.60 16.16 -5.12
CA ASP A 210 0.81 17.51 -4.61
C ASP A 210 1.58 17.52 -3.28
N ARG A 211 1.21 16.63 -2.34
CA ARG A 211 1.92 16.47 -1.07
C ARG A 211 3.39 16.11 -1.29
N GLN A 212 3.70 15.17 -2.18
CA GLN A 212 5.08 14.75 -2.40
C GLN A 212 5.91 15.82 -3.12
N VAL A 213 5.30 16.60 -4.01
CA VAL A 213 5.93 17.79 -4.60
C VAL A 213 6.31 18.79 -3.50
N ASP A 214 5.38 19.10 -2.59
CA ASP A 214 5.62 20.00 -1.46
C ASP A 214 6.71 19.47 -0.52
N GLN A 215 6.65 18.19 -0.16
CA GLN A 215 7.64 17.56 0.72
C GLN A 215 9.04 17.58 0.12
N ILE A 216 9.19 17.29 -1.19
CA ILE A 216 10.49 17.38 -1.86
C ILE A 216 11.01 18.82 -1.85
N ARG A 217 10.15 19.81 -2.13
CA ARG A 217 10.52 21.23 -2.10
C ARG A 217 11.03 21.63 -0.72
N ARG A 218 10.21 21.40 0.32
CA ARG A 218 10.54 21.75 1.70
C ARG A 218 11.83 21.08 2.17
N ARG A 219 11.97 19.78 1.95
CA ARG A 219 13.14 19.01 2.43
C ARG A 219 14.43 19.31 1.67
N VAL A 220 14.38 19.35 0.34
CA VAL A 220 15.60 19.36 -0.49
C VAL A 220 15.99 20.78 -0.88
N ILE A 221 15.03 21.64 -1.19
CA ILE A 221 15.29 22.98 -1.71
C ILE A 221 15.33 24.00 -0.58
N GLU A 222 14.40 23.92 0.37
CA GLU A 222 14.29 24.85 1.50
C GLU A 222 15.08 24.37 2.74
N GLY A 223 15.48 23.08 2.77
CA GLY A 223 16.27 22.49 3.86
C GLY A 223 15.48 22.23 5.14
N GLU A 224 14.15 22.18 5.06
CA GLU A 224 13.27 21.95 6.21
C GLU A 224 13.28 20.48 6.68
N THR A 225 13.08 20.30 7.99
CA THR A 225 12.85 18.98 8.56
C THR A 225 11.35 18.71 8.63
N ILE A 226 10.89 17.75 7.82
CA ILE A 226 9.47 17.37 7.79
C ILE A 226 9.12 16.57 9.06
N PRO A 227 8.10 16.99 9.82
CA PRO A 227 7.54 16.25 10.96
C PRO A 227 7.18 14.80 10.62
N HIS A 228 7.23 13.90 11.61
CA HIS A 228 7.02 12.46 11.33
C HIS A 228 5.57 12.12 10.98
N ASP A 229 4.62 12.81 11.59
CA ASP A 229 3.18 12.71 11.36
C ASP A 229 2.75 13.17 9.96
N GLU A 230 3.52 14.06 9.32
CA GLU A 230 3.29 14.43 7.92
C GLU A 230 3.79 13.37 6.92
N LYS A 231 4.59 12.37 7.35
CA LYS A 231 5.20 11.39 6.45
C LYS A 231 4.23 10.29 6.08
N VAL A 232 4.20 9.97 4.80
CA VAL A 232 3.49 8.82 4.27
C VAL A 232 4.50 7.73 3.92
N PHE A 233 4.27 6.50 4.36
CA PHE A 233 5.19 5.38 4.11
C PHE A 233 4.76 4.49 2.95
N SER A 234 3.50 4.55 2.53
CA SER A 234 3.01 3.89 1.32
C SER A 234 1.69 4.52 0.88
N LEU A 235 1.58 4.78 -0.43
CA LEU A 235 0.34 5.31 -1.02
C LEU A 235 -0.70 4.21 -1.23
N PHE A 236 -0.27 2.97 -1.44
CA PHE A 236 -1.13 1.83 -1.69
C PHE A 236 -1.47 1.04 -0.42
N GLN A 237 -0.67 1.19 0.64
CA GLN A 237 -0.88 0.58 1.95
C GLN A 237 -0.79 1.66 3.04
N PRO A 238 -1.78 2.57 3.16
CA PRO A 238 -1.72 3.73 4.05
C PRO A 238 -1.57 3.39 5.55
N HIS A 239 -1.90 2.15 5.93
CA HIS A 239 -1.71 1.61 7.28
C HIS A 239 -0.26 1.21 7.60
N THR A 240 0.67 1.36 6.66
CA THR A 240 2.09 1.06 6.88
C THR A 240 2.66 2.03 7.90
N GLU A 241 3.22 1.52 8.99
CA GLU A 241 3.94 2.31 9.98
C GLU A 241 5.46 2.18 9.82
N TRP A 242 6.17 3.22 10.26
CA TRP A 242 7.61 3.19 10.46
C TRP A 242 7.95 2.77 11.89
N ILE A 243 8.43 1.54 12.06
CA ILE A 243 8.64 0.95 13.38
C ILE A 243 10.14 0.72 13.63
N SER A 244 10.68 1.31 14.70
CA SER A 244 12.05 1.02 15.16
C SER A 244 12.00 0.20 16.45
N LYS A 245 12.46 -1.05 16.39
CA LYS A 245 12.49 -1.99 17.54
C LYS A 245 13.86 -2.09 18.21
N GLY A 246 14.86 -1.32 17.78
CA GLY A 246 16.22 -1.35 18.35
C GLY A 246 16.97 -2.67 18.19
N LYS A 247 16.50 -3.59 17.33
CA LYS A 247 17.17 -4.87 17.07
C LYS A 247 18.46 -4.65 16.28
N ALA A 248 19.54 -5.32 16.66
CA ALA A 248 20.81 -5.26 15.93
C ALA A 248 20.62 -5.70 14.47
N GLY A 249 21.03 -4.85 13.52
CA GLY A 249 20.98 -5.13 12.07
C GLY A 249 19.71 -4.72 11.34
N VAL A 250 18.58 -4.45 12.03
CA VAL A 250 17.36 -3.93 11.40
C VAL A 250 16.95 -2.63 12.08
N PRO A 251 17.45 -1.47 11.61
CA PRO A 251 17.18 -0.19 12.26
C PRO A 251 15.69 0.18 12.21
N VAL A 252 14.98 -0.25 11.17
CA VAL A 252 13.57 0.08 10.89
C VAL A 252 12.86 -1.06 10.17
N GLU A 253 11.63 -1.34 10.58
CA GLU A 253 10.69 -2.25 9.92
C GLU A 253 9.46 -1.45 9.43
N LEU A 254 9.02 -1.70 8.20
CA LEU A 254 7.82 -1.11 7.62
C LEU A 254 6.68 -2.12 7.70
N GLY A 255 5.62 -1.77 8.42
CA GLY A 255 4.51 -2.69 8.63
C GLY A 255 3.56 -2.25 9.73
N ILE A 256 2.81 -3.21 10.29
CA ILE A 256 1.90 -2.98 11.41
C ILE A 256 2.45 -3.70 12.64
N ARG A 257 2.37 -3.07 13.82
CA ARG A 257 2.70 -3.75 15.07
C ARG A 257 1.62 -4.76 15.42
N VAL A 258 2.03 -5.98 15.68
CA VAL A 258 1.12 -7.05 16.11
C VAL A 258 1.69 -7.66 17.39
N CYS A 259 0.84 -7.86 18.40
CA CYS A 259 1.10 -8.79 19.51
C CYS A 259 0.26 -10.03 19.25
N ILE A 260 0.91 -11.18 19.26
CA ILE A 260 0.21 -12.47 19.40
C ILE A 260 0.36 -12.87 20.85
N MET A 261 -0.77 -13.20 21.48
CA MET A 261 -0.81 -13.83 22.79
C MET A 261 -1.08 -15.31 22.60
N GLU A 262 -0.21 -16.15 23.13
CA GLU A 262 -0.34 -17.60 23.17
C GLU A 262 -0.64 -18.00 24.61
N ASP A 263 -1.71 -18.76 24.81
CA ASP A 263 -2.07 -19.27 26.13
C ASP A 263 -1.04 -20.31 26.60
N TYR A 264 -0.84 -20.45 27.91
CA TYR A 264 0.14 -21.40 28.44
C TYR A 264 -0.20 -22.86 28.12
N HIS A 265 -1.46 -23.14 27.81
CA HIS A 265 -1.94 -24.47 27.43
C HIS A 265 -1.66 -24.86 25.97
N GLY A 266 -1.21 -23.91 25.13
CA GLY A 266 -0.94 -24.11 23.70
C GLY A 266 -2.11 -23.71 22.81
#